data_AF-A0A7Y7U5S5-F1
#
_entry.id   AF-A0A7Y7U5S5-F1
#
_cell.length_a   1.000
_cell.length_b   1.000
_cell.length_c   1.000
_cell.angle_alpha   90.00
_cell.angle_beta   90.00
_cell.angle_gamma   90.00
#
_symmetry.space_group_name_H-M   'P 1'
#
loop_
_entity.id
_entity.type
_entity.pdbx_description
1 polymer ?
#
loop_
_entity_poly.entity_id
_entity_poly.type
_entity_poly.pdbx_seq_one_letter_code
_entity_poly.pdbx_strand_id
1 'polypeptide(L)'
;MKAIFLLRVAECRVLTGLGVLLLPAAPSETLASMQLHTSLAVRMVFPDKQEFSATASVEEVARTDEPAVRALLLTQQGAAAVPAGTEVWLVR
;
A
#
# COMPACT_ATOMS: atom_id res chain seq x y z
N MET A 1 7.79 6.12 18.96
CA MET A 1 6.70 6.45 18.03
C MET A 1 5.91 5.17 17.73
N LYS A 2 4.58 5.20 17.73
CA LYS A 2 3.75 4.01 17.52
C LYS A 2 3.50 3.83 16.03
N ALA A 3 4.21 2.89 15.40
CA ALA A 3 3.95 2.52 14.01
C ALA A 3 2.65 1.71 13.91
N ILE A 4 1.81 2.00 12.91
CA ILE A 4 0.54 1.29 12.69
C ILE A 4 0.70 0.43 11.44
N PHE A 5 0.47 -0.88 11.57
CA PHE A 5 0.48 -1.79 10.43
C PHE A 5 -0.70 -1.48 9.51
N LEU A 6 -0.42 -1.33 8.21
CA LEU A 6 -1.43 -1.03 7.20
C LEU A 6 -1.78 -2.26 6.37
N LEU A 7 -0.78 -2.90 5.75
CA LEU A 7 -0.96 -4.12 4.98
C LEU A 7 0.35 -4.90 4.84
N ARG A 8 0.22 -6.17 4.46
CA ARG A 8 1.29 -6.93 3.80
C ARG A 8 0.94 -7.05 2.32
N VAL A 9 1.89 -6.76 1.44
CA VAL A 9 1.71 -6.79 -0.01
C VAL A 9 1.59 -8.25 -0.46
N ALA A 10 0.50 -8.62 -1.14
CA ALA A 10 0.42 -9.87 -1.88
C ALA A 10 0.96 -9.72 -3.30
N GLU A 11 0.53 -8.65 -3.97
CA GLU A 11 0.98 -8.31 -5.31
C GLU A 11 1.00 -6.80 -5.49
N CYS A 12 1.72 -6.34 -6.51
CA CYS A 12 1.68 -4.95 -6.92
C CYS A 12 1.44 -4.81 -8.43
N ARG A 13 0.96 -3.63 -8.82
CA ARG A 13 0.78 -3.24 -10.22
C ARG A 13 1.43 -1.89 -10.43
N VAL A 14 2.37 -1.83 -11.36
CA VAL A 14 2.93 -0.57 -11.85
C VAL A 14 1.87 0.07 -12.75
N LEU A 15 1.42 1.26 -12.36
CA LEU A 15 0.46 2.08 -13.11
C LEU A 15 1.23 3.20 -13.78
N THR A 16 1.47 3.08 -15.09
CA THR A 16 2.22 4.06 -15.88
C THR A 16 1.67 5.46 -15.67
N GLY A 17 2.54 6.40 -15.26
CA GLY A 17 2.16 7.79 -15.00
C GLY A 17 1.48 8.07 -13.65
N LEU A 18 1.19 7.04 -12.86
CA LEU A 18 0.50 7.18 -11.56
C LEU A 18 1.34 6.69 -10.38
N GLY A 19 2.04 5.56 -10.52
CA GLY A 19 2.83 4.98 -9.44
C GLY A 19 2.70 3.47 -9.34
N VAL A 20 2.74 2.93 -8.12
CA VAL A 20 2.62 1.48 -7.88
C VAL A 20 1.48 1.19 -6.90
N LEU A 21 0.48 0.47 -7.38
CA LEU A 21 -0.65 0.01 -6.58
C LEU A 21 -0.23 -1.25 -5.80
N LEU A 22 -0.42 -1.22 -4.49
CA LEU A 22 -0.14 -2.30 -3.56
C LEU A 22 -1.45 -2.96 -3.15
N LEU A 23 -1.59 -4.23 -3.49
CA LEU A 23 -2.74 -5.04 -3.14
C LEU A 23 -2.44 -5.85 -1.87
N PRO A 24 -3.33 -5.82 -0.87
CA PRO A 24 -3.06 -6.47 0.40
C PRO A 24 -3.25 -7.99 0.30
N ALA A 25 -2.48 -8.75 1.08
CA ALA A 25 -2.61 -10.20 1.19
C ALA A 25 -3.87 -10.67 1.93
N ALA A 26 -4.47 -9.77 2.72
CA ALA A 26 -5.76 -9.95 3.37
C ALA A 26 -6.42 -8.59 3.57
N PRO A 27 -7.77 -8.50 3.66
CA PRO A 27 -8.44 -7.25 3.99
C PRO A 27 -7.85 -6.59 5.25
N SER A 28 -7.62 -5.27 5.18
CA SER A 28 -7.09 -4.50 6.29
C SER A 28 -8.18 -3.63 6.90
N GLU A 29 -8.59 -3.94 8.13
CA GLU A 29 -9.56 -3.14 8.88
C GLU A 29 -9.04 -1.72 9.14
N THR A 30 -7.73 -1.59 9.39
CA THR A 30 -7.07 -0.29 9.55
C THR A 30 -7.25 0.56 8.30
N LEU A 31 -6.96 0.02 7.12
CA LEU A 31 -7.16 0.76 5.86
C LEU A 31 -8.64 0.97 5.54
N ALA A 32 -9.51 0.03 5.88
CA ALA A 32 -10.96 0.17 5.73
C ALA A 32 -11.54 1.34 6.54
N SER A 33 -10.93 1.66 7.68
CA SER A 33 -11.32 2.81 8.51
C SER A 33 -10.81 4.16 8.01
N MET A 34 -9.94 4.18 7.00
CA MET A 34 -9.34 5.42 6.46
C MET A 34 -10.16 5.97 5.29
N GLN A 35 -10.17 7.30 5.17
CA GLN A 35 -10.83 7.98 4.05
C GLN A 35 -10.03 7.76 2.76
N LEU A 36 -10.76 7.52 1.66
CA LEU A 36 -10.18 7.41 0.32
C LEU A 36 -9.41 8.67 -0.08
N HIS A 37 -8.36 8.47 -0.88
CA HIS A 37 -7.44 9.48 -1.38
C HIS A 37 -6.65 10.23 -0.28
N THR A 38 -6.69 9.76 0.96
CA THR A 38 -5.85 10.30 2.03
C THR A 38 -4.39 9.95 1.76
N SER A 39 -3.51 10.95 1.70
CA SER A 39 -2.06 10.76 1.60
C SER A 39 -1.46 10.41 2.97
N LEU A 40 -0.66 9.35 2.99
CA LEU A 40 -0.02 8.78 4.17
C LEU A 40 1.49 8.75 3.97
N ALA A 41 2.24 9.20 4.97
CA ALA A 41 3.65 8.89 5.07
C ALA A 41 3.78 7.43 5.55
N VAL A 42 4.40 6.58 4.74
CA VAL A 42 4.54 5.16 5.02
C VAL A 42 5.99 4.72 5.03
N ARG A 43 6.26 3.71 5.84
CA ARG A 43 7.50 2.96 5.85
C ARG A 43 7.21 1.55 5.34
N MET A 44 7.93 1.15 4.31
CA MET A 44 7.89 -0.19 3.74
C MET A 44 9.08 -0.99 4.26
N VAL A 45 8.83 -2.22 4.67
CA VAL A 45 9.86 -3.17 5.07
C VAL A 45 9.80 -4.34 4.10
N PHE A 46 10.80 -4.44 3.23
CA PHE A 46 10.89 -5.49 2.22
C PHE A 46 11.20 -6.85 2.88
N PRO A 47 10.96 -7.98 2.18
CA PRO A 47 11.26 -9.32 2.73
C PRO A 47 12.72 -9.50 3.17
N ASP A 48 13.66 -8.85 2.48
CA ASP A 48 15.10 -8.82 2.78
C ASP A 48 15.47 -7.88 3.94
N LYS A 49 14.47 -7.27 4.60
CA LYS A 49 14.59 -6.31 5.69
C LYS A 49 15.09 -4.93 5.30
N GLN A 50 15.23 -4.63 4.00
CA GLN A 50 15.48 -3.27 3.57
C GLN A 50 14.26 -2.39 3.85
N GLU A 51 14.50 -1.19 4.39
CA GLU A 51 13.45 -0.23 4.69
C GLU A 51 13.44 0.93 3.70
N PHE A 52 12.25 1.34 3.28
CA PHE A 52 12.03 2.47 2.38
C PHE A 52 10.91 3.36 2.91
N SER A 53 11.13 4.67 2.88
CA SER A 53 10.07 5.63 3.18
C SER A 53 9.42 6.10 1.88
N ALA A 54 8.09 6.21 1.87
CA ALA A 54 7.33 6.65 0.72
C ALA A 54 6.07 7.40 1.16
N THR A 55 5.43 8.07 0.19
CA THR A 55 4.06 8.57 0.33
C THR A 55 3.12 7.66 -0.44
N ALA A 56 1.99 7.32 0.17
CA ALA A 56 0.96 6.49 -0.44
C ALA A 56 -0.42 7.12 -0.25
N SER A 57 -1.31 7.02 -1.23
CA SER A 57 -2.73 7.33 -1.03
C SER A 57 -3.53 6.07 -0.74
N VAL A 58 -4.59 6.22 0.08
CA VAL A 58 -5.57 5.15 0.32
C VAL A 58 -6.49 5.04 -0.89
N GLU A 59 -6.55 3.86 -1.49
CA GLU A 59 -7.33 3.61 -2.71
C GLU A 59 -8.34 2.47 -2.51
N GLU A 60 -9.25 2.32 -3.47
CA GLU A 60 -10.16 1.20 -3.59
C GLU A 60 -9.97 0.46 -4.91
N VAL A 61 -9.98 -0.87 -4.85
CA VAL A 61 -10.00 -1.73 -6.03
C VAL A 61 -11.28 -2.53 -5.99
N ALA A 62 -12.15 -2.28 -6.96
CA ALA A 62 -13.37 -3.04 -7.20
C ALA A 62 -13.17 -3.95 -8.41
N ARG A 63 -13.64 -5.20 -8.30
CA ARG A 63 -13.70 -6.17 -9.40
C ARG A 63 -15.11 -6.72 -9.46
N THR A 64 -15.53 -7.16 -10.65
CA THR A 64 -16.85 -7.78 -10.82
C THR A 64 -16.97 -8.99 -9.91
N ASP A 65 -18.08 -9.08 -9.18
CA ASP A 65 -18.41 -10.18 -8.27
C ASP A 65 -17.44 -10.38 -7.07
N GLU A 66 -16.52 -9.45 -6.83
CA GLU A 66 -15.65 -9.45 -5.65
C GLU A 66 -15.93 -8.23 -4.76
N PRO A 67 -15.88 -8.37 -3.42
CA PRO A 67 -15.92 -7.22 -2.53
C PRO A 67 -14.78 -6.24 -2.85
N ALA A 68 -15.07 -4.94 -2.77
CA ALA A 68 -14.05 -3.92 -2.95
C ALA A 68 -12.96 -4.05 -1.86
N VAL A 69 -11.70 -3.92 -2.27
CA VAL A 69 -10.54 -4.05 -1.39
C VAL A 69 -9.85 -2.70 -1.25
N ARG A 70 -9.49 -2.32 -0.02
CA ARG A 70 -8.66 -1.15 0.24
C ARG A 70 -7.20 -1.45 -0.11
N ALA A 71 -6.61 -0.55 -0.88
CA ALA A 71 -5.25 -0.65 -1.38
C ALA A 71 -4.45 0.62 -1.04
N LEU A 72 -3.15 0.60 -1.36
CA LEU A 72 -2.30 1.78 -1.28
C LEU A 72 -1.70 2.05 -2.66
N LEU A 73 -1.75 3.29 -3.13
CA LEU A 73 -1.04 3.72 -4.33
C LEU A 73 0.21 4.51 -3.91
N LEU A 74 1.39 3.95 -4.16
CA LEU A 74 2.66 4.66 -3.95
C LEU A 74 2.81 5.75 -5.00
N THR A 75 2.83 7.00 -4.55
CA THR A 75 3.01 8.17 -5.43
C THR A 75 4.51 8.45 -5.57
N GLN A 76 5.21 7.63 -6.37
CA GLN A 76 6.64 7.79 -6.61
C GLN A 76 6.93 7.84 -8.12
N GLN A 77 7.72 8.84 -8.53
CA GLN A 77 8.22 8.93 -9.89
C GLN A 77 9.24 7.81 -10.14
N GLY A 78 9.10 7.06 -11.24
CA GLY A 78 9.98 5.93 -11.56
C GLY A 78 9.79 4.72 -10.63
N ALA A 79 8.59 4.53 -10.07
CA ALA A 79 8.31 3.46 -9.12
C ALA A 79 8.57 2.07 -9.70
N ALA A 80 9.49 1.35 -9.07
CA ALA A 80 9.75 -0.06 -9.34
C ALA A 80 8.69 -0.95 -8.67
N ALA A 81 8.54 -2.17 -9.18
CA ALA A 81 7.68 -3.17 -8.55
C ALA A 81 8.11 -3.42 -7.09
N VAL A 82 7.14 -3.41 -6.18
CA VAL A 82 7.35 -3.76 -4.77
C VAL A 82 7.24 -5.27 -4.58
N PRO A 83 8.21 -5.94 -3.94
CA PRO A 83 8.14 -7.38 -3.72
C PRO A 83 6.92 -7.80 -2.88
N ALA A 84 6.34 -8.96 -3.21
CA ALA A 84 5.36 -9.62 -2.35
C ALA A 84 5.97 -9.91 -0.97
N GLY A 85 5.15 -9.87 0.07
CA GLY A 85 5.57 -10.02 1.46
C GLY A 85 6.08 -8.72 2.12
N THR A 86 6.25 -7.63 1.35
CA THR A 86 6.57 -6.31 1.90
C THR A 86 5.51 -5.88 2.91
N GLU A 87 5.94 -5.40 4.06
CA GLU A 87 5.06 -4.84 5.08
C GLU A 87 5.01 -3.33 4.96
N VAL A 88 3.82 -2.74 5.06
CA VAL A 88 3.63 -1.29 4.98
C VAL A 88 3.09 -0.79 6.31
N TRP A 89 3.76 0.22 6.85
CA TRP A 89 3.52 0.79 8.17
C TRP A 89 3.29 2.30 8.06
N LEU A 90 2.28 2.83 8.74
CA LEU A 90 2.09 4.27 8.88
C LEU A 90 3.19 4.86 9.77
N VAL A 91 3.78 5.96 9.31
CA VAL A 91 4.69 6.79 10.10
C VAL A 91 3.88 7.95 10.67
N ARG A 92 3.93 8.11 12.00
CA ARG A 92 3.32 9.23 12.75
C ARG A 92 4.39 9.97 13.51
#